data_AF-A0A3D2ZBB1-F1
#
_entry.id   AF-A0A3D2ZBB1-F1
#
_cell.length_a   1.000
_cell.length_b   1.000
_cell.length_c   1.000
_cell.angle_alpha   90.00
_cell.angle_beta   90.00
_cell.angle_gamma   90.00
#
_symmetry.space_group_name_H-M   'P 1'
#
loop_
_entity.id
_entity.type
_entity.pdbx_description
1 polymer ?
#
loop_
_entity_poly.entity_id
_entity_poly.type
_entity_poly.pdbx_seq_one_letter_code
_entity_poly.pdbx_strand_id
1 'polypeptide(L)'
;MSHYLFTSESVSEGHPDKVADQISDAILDAMLAGDKNSRVACETLVTTGQVVVAGEITSKAYVDIQRVVRDVIKDIGYDNPEIGFDYRSCGISVMLDLQSADISQGVTESEGLHTEMGAGDQGMMF
;
A
#
# COMPACT_ATOMS: atom_id res chain seq x y z
N MET A 1 -18.29 -39.65 17.48
CA MET A 1 -17.42 -38.59 16.97
C MET A 1 -18.15 -37.27 17.17
N SER A 2 -17.50 -36.26 17.76
CA SER A 2 -18.07 -34.92 17.89
C SER A 2 -17.84 -34.14 16.60
N HIS A 3 -18.91 -33.64 15.98
CA HIS A 3 -18.83 -32.72 14.85
C HIS A 3 -18.78 -31.28 15.36
N TYR A 4 -18.00 -30.42 14.71
CA TYR A 4 -18.03 -28.97 14.91
C TYR A 4 -18.12 -28.28 13.55
N LEU A 5 -18.63 -27.04 13.55
CA LEU A 5 -18.75 -26.20 12.36
C LEU A 5 -17.65 -25.14 12.37
N PHE A 6 -17.09 -24.89 11.20
CA PHE A 6 -16.13 -23.82 10.95
C PHE A 6 -16.51 -23.14 9.64
N THR A 7 -16.41 -21.81 9.61
CA THR A 7 -16.72 -20.99 8.44
C THR A 7 -15.61 -19.97 8.21
N SER A 8 -15.32 -19.68 6.96
CA SER A 8 -14.43 -18.61 6.50
C SER A 8 -15.08 -17.93 5.29
N GLU A 9 -14.64 -16.71 4.99
CA GLU A 9 -15.16 -15.89 3.88
C GLU A 9 -14.01 -15.28 3.06
N SER A 10 -14.37 -14.72 1.92
CA SER A 10 -13.46 -14.02 1.02
C SER A 10 -14.23 -12.92 0.29
N VAL A 11 -13.51 -11.95 -0.25
CA VAL A 11 -14.05 -10.85 -1.03
C VAL A 11 -13.29 -10.75 -2.35
N SER A 12 -13.93 -10.23 -3.39
CA SER A 12 -13.29 -10.01 -4.69
C SER A 12 -12.30 -8.86 -4.66
N GLU A 13 -11.48 -8.74 -5.70
CA GLU A 13 -10.58 -7.59 -5.96
C GLU A 13 -11.30 -6.24 -5.98
N GLY A 14 -12.58 -6.21 -6.41
CA GLY A 14 -13.42 -5.01 -6.38
C GLY A 14 -14.04 -4.67 -5.01
N HIS A 15 -13.69 -5.38 -3.93
CA HIS A 15 -14.08 -4.93 -2.60
C HIS A 15 -13.25 -3.68 -2.24
N PRO A 16 -13.83 -2.58 -1.72
CA PRO A 16 -13.09 -1.33 -1.50
C PRO A 16 -11.81 -1.53 -0.65
N ASP A 17 -11.87 -2.35 0.38
CA ASP A 17 -10.66 -2.67 1.16
C ASP A 17 -9.58 -3.35 0.31
N LYS A 18 -9.95 -4.27 -0.59
CA LYS A 18 -9.01 -4.92 -1.51
C LYS A 18 -8.54 -3.99 -2.63
N VAL A 19 -9.33 -2.99 -3.00
CA VAL A 19 -8.88 -1.93 -3.91
C VAL A 19 -7.78 -1.09 -3.24
N ALA A 20 -7.98 -0.72 -1.97
CA ALA A 20 -6.96 -0.02 -1.19
C ALA A 20 -5.67 -0.84 -1.06
N ASP A 21 -5.78 -2.12 -0.70
CA ASP A 21 -4.64 -3.05 -0.62
C ASP A 21 -3.87 -3.10 -1.95
N GLN A 22 -4.56 -3.30 -3.07
CA GLN A 22 -3.94 -3.41 -4.39
C GLN A 22 -3.26 -2.10 -4.84
N ILE A 23 -3.84 -0.94 -4.49
CA ILE A 23 -3.21 0.36 -4.78
C ILE A 23 -1.91 0.51 -3.97
N SER A 24 -1.95 0.21 -2.67
CA SER A 24 -0.78 0.28 -1.80
C SER A 24 0.34 -0.63 -2.31
N ASP A 25 0.02 -1.89 -2.66
CA ASP A 25 1.00 -2.84 -3.18
C ASP A 25 1.53 -2.47 -4.57
N ALA A 26 0.69 -1.91 -5.45
CA ALA A 26 1.16 -1.46 -6.77
C ALA A 26 2.15 -0.28 -6.65
N ILE A 27 1.97 0.59 -5.66
CA ILE A 27 2.93 1.66 -5.36
C ILE A 27 4.23 1.06 -4.82
N LEU A 28 4.15 0.08 -3.90
CA LEU A 28 5.32 -0.67 -3.43
C LEU A 28 6.10 -1.29 -4.60
N ASP A 29 5.42 -2.00 -5.49
CA ASP A 29 6.02 -2.64 -6.66
C ASP A 29 6.72 -1.63 -7.57
N ALA A 30 6.07 -0.51 -7.86
CA ALA A 30 6.65 0.55 -8.68
C ALA A 30 7.92 1.16 -8.04
N MET A 31 7.89 1.35 -6.71
CA MET A 31 9.06 1.85 -5.95
C MET A 31 10.20 0.83 -5.99
N LEU A 32 9.92 -0.45 -5.71
CA LEU A 32 10.92 -1.52 -5.72
C LEU A 32 11.51 -1.79 -7.10
N ALA A 33 10.73 -1.61 -8.16
CA ALA A 33 11.20 -1.72 -9.53
C ALA A 33 12.25 -0.65 -9.88
N GLY A 34 12.10 0.58 -9.35
CA GLY A 34 13.05 1.67 -9.54
C GLY A 34 14.21 1.67 -8.54
N ASP A 35 13.98 1.21 -7.32
CA ASP A 35 14.98 1.12 -6.25
C ASP A 35 14.65 -0.06 -5.31
N LYS A 36 15.45 -1.13 -5.41
CA LYS A 36 15.29 -2.35 -4.59
C LYS A 36 15.43 -2.12 -3.09
N ASN A 37 16.01 -0.99 -2.67
CA ASN A 37 16.16 -0.63 -1.25
C ASN A 37 15.09 0.37 -0.78
N SER A 38 14.03 0.57 -1.57
CA SER A 38 12.92 1.44 -1.17
C SER A 38 12.32 0.95 0.16
N ARG A 39 12.11 1.88 1.09
CA ARG A 39 11.32 1.66 2.30
C ARG A 39 9.96 2.29 2.08
N VAL A 40 8.92 1.48 2.11
CA VAL A 40 7.56 1.87 1.73
C VAL A 40 6.59 1.42 2.81
N ALA A 41 5.96 2.40 3.47
CA ALA A 41 4.79 2.22 4.30
C ALA A 41 3.67 3.04 3.64
N CYS A 42 2.97 2.45 2.67
CA CYS A 42 1.98 3.13 1.86
C CYS A 42 0.56 2.72 2.27
N GLU A 43 -0.21 3.68 2.75
CA GLU A 43 -1.59 3.49 3.18
C GLU A 43 -2.54 4.09 2.15
N THR A 44 -3.62 3.37 1.85
CA THR A 44 -4.64 3.82 0.91
C THR A 44 -6.01 3.84 1.56
N LEU A 45 -6.70 4.98 1.48
CA LEU A 45 -8.12 5.10 1.80
C LEU A 45 -8.89 5.33 0.50
N VAL A 46 -9.91 4.51 0.26
CA VAL A 46 -10.84 4.67 -0.86
C VAL A 46 -12.23 5.00 -0.36
N THR A 47 -12.88 5.96 -1.02
CA THR A 47 -14.27 6.31 -0.76
C THR A 47 -14.91 6.90 -2.02
N THR A 48 -16.17 7.33 -1.93
CA THR A 48 -16.94 7.85 -3.08
C THR A 48 -16.18 8.97 -3.80
N GLY A 49 -15.73 8.66 -5.02
CA GLY A 49 -15.04 9.60 -5.89
C GLY A 49 -13.66 10.05 -5.42
N GLN A 50 -13.07 9.42 -4.41
CA GLN A 50 -11.80 9.87 -3.83
C GLN A 50 -10.90 8.70 -3.43
N VAL A 51 -9.61 8.87 -3.71
CA VAL A 51 -8.51 8.04 -3.20
C VAL A 51 -7.55 8.93 -2.43
N VAL A 52 -7.18 8.54 -1.22
CA VAL A 52 -6.12 9.17 -0.45
C VAL A 52 -4.98 8.16 -0.31
N VAL A 53 -3.80 8.54 -0.76
CA VAL A 53 -2.56 7.80 -0.59
C VAL A 53 -1.72 8.55 0.44
N ALA A 54 -1.37 7.89 1.54
CA ALA A 54 -0.64 8.48 2.65
C ALA A 54 0.44 7.52 3.19
N GLY A 55 1.24 8.00 4.14
CA GLY A 55 2.28 7.21 4.82
C GLY A 55 3.68 7.68 4.46
N GLU A 56 4.68 6.83 4.67
CA GLU A 56 6.09 7.18 4.54
C GLU A 56 6.80 6.36 3.46
N ILE A 57 7.43 7.05 2.51
CA ILE A 57 8.25 6.42 1.47
C ILE A 57 9.63 7.07 1.41
N THR A 58 10.66 6.26 1.57
CA THR A 58 12.06 6.62 1.31
C THR A 58 12.59 5.77 0.16
N SER A 59 12.81 6.40 -0.99
CA SER A 59 13.26 5.73 -2.21
C SER A 59 14.09 6.68 -3.09
N LYS A 60 14.98 6.12 -3.91
CA LYS A 60 15.63 6.83 -5.02
C LYS A 60 14.79 6.81 -6.29
N ALA A 61 13.75 5.97 -6.35
CA ALA A 61 12.85 5.88 -7.48
C ALA A 61 11.93 7.11 -7.55
N TYR A 62 11.61 7.53 -8.78
CA TYR A 62 10.49 8.43 -9.01
C TYR A 62 9.33 7.62 -9.58
N VAL A 63 8.17 7.72 -8.95
CA VAL A 63 6.93 7.04 -9.37
C VAL A 63 5.82 8.07 -9.50
N ASP A 64 5.12 8.04 -10.63
CA ASP A 64 3.87 8.79 -10.81
C ASP A 64 2.74 8.06 -10.09
N ILE A 65 2.55 8.40 -8.81
CA ILE A 65 1.56 7.78 -7.93
C ILE A 65 0.14 7.90 -8.50
N GLN A 66 -0.21 9.05 -9.07
CA GLN A 66 -1.56 9.24 -9.62
C GLN A 66 -1.82 8.31 -10.79
N ARG A 67 -0.82 8.12 -11.66
CA ARG A 67 -0.93 7.17 -12.78
C ARG A 67 -1.08 5.74 -12.27
N VAL A 68 -0.24 5.30 -11.32
CA VAL A 68 -0.31 3.94 -10.75
C VAL A 68 -1.70 3.67 -10.15
N VAL A 69 -2.21 4.60 -9.33
CA VAL A 69 -3.56 4.50 -8.73
C VAL A 69 -4.63 4.33 -9.81
N ARG A 70 -4.60 5.15 -10.86
CA ARG A 70 -5.59 5.08 -11.95
C ARG A 70 -5.49 3.79 -12.75
N ASP A 71 -4.29 3.32 -13.03
CA ASP A 71 -4.05 2.08 -13.76
C ASP A 71 -4.61 0.88 -12.96
N VAL A 72 -4.36 0.82 -11.65
CA VAL A 72 -4.94 -0.22 -10.76
C VAL A 72 -6.47 -0.19 -10.75
N ILE A 73 -7.08 0.98 -10.54
CA ILE A 73 -8.55 1.12 -10.48
C ILE A 73 -9.18 0.68 -11.81
N LYS A 74 -8.54 1.03 -12.93
CA LYS A 74 -8.98 0.62 -14.27
C LYS A 74 -8.86 -0.89 -14.46
N ASP A 75 -7.75 -1.49 -14.05
CA ASP A 75 -7.48 -2.92 -14.22
C ASP A 75 -8.44 -3.78 -13.40
N ILE A 76 -8.88 -3.31 -12.22
CA ILE A 76 -9.94 -3.92 -11.41
C ILE A 76 -11.32 -3.84 -12.10
N GLY A 77 -11.52 -2.90 -13.03
CA GLY A 77 -12.74 -2.75 -13.82
C GLY A 77 -13.64 -1.57 -13.42
N TYR A 78 -13.14 -0.60 -12.64
CA TYR A 78 -13.87 0.64 -12.35
C TYR A 78 -13.70 1.66 -13.49
N ASP A 79 -14.28 1.35 -14.65
CA ASP A 79 -14.17 2.10 -15.90
C ASP A 79 -15.51 2.59 -16.47
N ASN A 80 -16.58 2.51 -15.67
CA ASN A 80 -17.89 3.04 -15.99
C ASN A 80 -18.42 3.92 -14.84
N PRO A 81 -18.67 5.23 -15.08
CA PRO A 81 -19.14 6.14 -14.03
C PRO A 81 -20.49 5.74 -13.42
N GLU A 82 -21.30 4.94 -14.13
CA GLU A 82 -22.59 4.44 -13.61
C GLU A 82 -22.42 3.46 -12.43
N ILE A 83 -21.22 2.90 -12.24
CA ILE A 83 -20.88 2.00 -11.12
C ILE A 83 -20.64 2.80 -9.81
N GLY A 84 -20.51 4.12 -9.89
CA GLY A 84 -20.33 5.03 -8.75
C GLY A 84 -18.87 5.33 -8.40
N PHE A 85 -17.91 4.57 -8.94
CA PHE A 85 -16.47 4.83 -8.83
C PHE A 85 -15.81 4.62 -10.20
N ASP A 86 -14.97 5.56 -10.64
CA ASP A 86 -14.39 5.58 -11.99
C ASP A 86 -12.96 6.11 -11.97
N TYR A 87 -12.05 5.37 -12.61
CA TYR A 87 -10.62 5.68 -12.65
C TYR A 87 -10.27 7.02 -13.32
N ARG A 88 -11.17 7.63 -14.11
CA ARG A 88 -10.91 8.89 -14.82
C ARG A 88 -11.36 10.09 -13.98
N SER A 89 -12.48 9.97 -13.29
CA SER A 89 -13.07 11.08 -12.54
C SER A 89 -12.75 11.10 -11.05
N CYS A 90 -12.22 10.01 -10.47
CA CYS A 90 -11.86 10.02 -9.05
C CYS A 90 -10.76 11.06 -8.74
N GLY A 91 -10.95 11.78 -7.63
CA GLY A 91 -9.92 12.61 -7.03
C GLY A 91 -8.84 11.74 -6.40
N ILE A 92 -7.59 12.18 -6.49
CA ILE A 92 -6.44 11.49 -5.90
C ILE A 92 -5.64 12.52 -5.10
N SER A 93 -5.52 12.27 -3.80
CA SER A 93 -4.72 13.08 -2.89
C SER A 93 -3.53 12.28 -2.43
N VAL A 94 -2.33 12.81 -2.66
CA VAL A 94 -1.06 12.17 -2.28
C VAL A 94 -0.48 12.96 -1.11
N MET A 95 -0.32 12.28 0.03
CA MET A 95 0.12 12.83 1.32
C MET A 95 1.24 11.94 1.88
N LEU A 96 2.32 11.82 1.11
CA LEU A 96 3.48 10.98 1.44
C LEU A 96 4.61 11.82 2.04
N ASP A 97 5.21 11.31 3.11
CA ASP A 97 6.40 11.87 3.75
C ASP A 97 7.59 10.91 3.65
N LEU A 98 8.78 11.36 4.09
CA LEU A 98 9.93 10.48 4.25
C LEU A 98 9.82 9.67 5.54
N GLN A 99 10.39 8.46 5.55
CA GLN A 99 10.52 7.69 6.78
C GLN A 99 11.30 8.49 7.83
N SER A 100 10.81 8.50 9.08
CA SER A 100 11.50 9.14 10.20
C SER A 100 12.93 8.61 10.35
N ALA A 101 13.89 9.53 10.54
CA ALA A 101 15.28 9.17 10.82
C ALA A 101 15.43 8.37 12.13
N ASP A 102 14.54 8.62 13.10
CA ASP A 102 14.53 7.92 14.39
C ASP A 102 14.15 6.45 14.24
N ILE A 103 13.28 6.13 13.27
CA ILE A 103 12.96 4.76 12.87
C ILE A 103 14.12 4.19 12.06
N SER A 104 14.62 4.96 11.09
CA SER A 104 15.66 4.50 10.17
C SER A 104 16.90 3.99 10.89
N GLN A 105 17.43 4.73 11.88
CA GLN A 105 18.63 4.31 12.63
C GLN A 105 18.45 2.98 13.38
N GLY A 106 17.22 2.62 13.77
CA GLY A 106 16.94 1.36 14.46
C GLY A 106 16.85 0.17 13.52
N VAL A 107 16.56 0.42 12.24
CA VAL A 107 16.33 -0.60 11.21
C VAL A 107 17.55 -0.80 10.33
N THR A 108 18.25 0.26 9.95
CA THR A 108 19.38 0.18 9.03
C THR A 108 20.50 -0.70 9.59
N GLU A 109 20.97 -1.63 8.76
CA GLU A 109 22.11 -2.47 9.08
C GLU A 109 23.32 -1.62 9.49
N SER A 110 24.00 -2.02 10.56
CA SER A 110 25.16 -1.31 11.15
C SER A 110 24.90 0.07 11.77
N GLU A 111 23.66 0.59 11.78
CA GLU A 111 23.32 1.85 12.49
C GLU A 111 22.66 1.61 13.86
N GLY A 112 22.10 0.42 14.06
CA GLY A 112 21.38 0.04 15.27
C GLY A 112 22.27 -0.46 16.41
N LEU A 113 21.62 -1.00 17.46
CA LEU A 113 22.29 -1.63 18.61
C LEU A 113 23.11 -2.87 18.21
N HIS A 114 22.67 -3.55 17.15
CA HIS A 114 23.31 -4.74 16.59
C HIS A 114 23.80 -4.44 15.16
N THR A 115 24.72 -5.26 14.67
CA THR A 115 25.30 -5.07 13.32
C THR A 115 24.29 -5.38 12.22
N GLU A 116 23.34 -6.26 12.49
CA GLU A 116 22.31 -6.71 11.55
C GLU A 116 21.16 -5.70 11.42
N MET A 117 20.35 -5.86 10.37
CA MET A 117 19.10 -5.11 10.19
C MET A 117 18.12 -5.40 11.32
N GLY A 118 17.63 -4.35 11.98
CA GLY A 118 16.60 -4.44 13.01
C GLY A 118 15.20 -4.69 12.43
N ALA A 119 14.28 -5.17 13.26
CA ALA A 119 12.87 -5.22 12.89
C ALA A 119 12.31 -3.79 12.71
N GLY A 120 11.43 -3.60 11.73
CA GLY A 120 10.81 -2.30 11.43
C GLY A 120 9.90 -1.78 12.53
N ASP A 121 9.29 -2.70 13.29
CA ASP A 121 8.45 -2.42 14.45
C ASP A 121 8.43 -3.64 15.38
N GLN A 122 7.90 -3.48 16.59
CA GLN A 122 7.49 -4.59 17.43
C GLN A 122 6.31 -5.35 16.80
N GLY A 123 6.22 -6.67 17.02
CA GLY A 123 5.11 -7.45 16.48
C GLY A 123 5.14 -8.92 16.88
N MET A 124 4.05 -9.62 16.54
CA MET A 124 3.93 -11.07 16.69
C MET A 124 3.33 -11.65 15.40
N MET A 125 3.83 -12.81 14.96
CA MET A 125 3.39 -13.51 13.75
C MET A 125 3.04 -14.96 14.11
N PHE A 126 1.98 -15.51 13.49
CA PHE A 126 1.47 -16.87 13.73
C PHE A 126 1.49 -17.72 12.46
#